data_AF-A0ABD4DIM6-F1
#
_entry.id   AF-A0ABD4DIM6-F1
#
_cell.length_a   1.000
_cell.length_b   1.000
_cell.length_c   1.000
_cell.angle_alpha   90.00
_cell.angle_beta   90.00
_cell.angle_gamma   90.00
#
_symmetry.space_group_name_H-M   'P 1'
#
loop_
_entity.id
_entity.type
_entity.pdbx_description
1 polymer ?
#
loop_
_entity_poly.entity_id
_entity_poly.type
_entity_poly.pdbx_seq_one_letter_code
_entity_poly.pdbx_strand_id
1 'polypeptide(L)'
;MMKKIKIIANVCFVATIGLFTLTSCEADADNLGSQFLDGNAANGQESSYDVIAYNIDNKDSIRSDAKNLTNAILGAFDEPVFGMHKAAYVTQLRPSAYGTDFGTNPKVDSVVLQILPSYVTDSVTTTTTTINKVSTDQDSTKTVNTYPLVKYGRAKIGGNPVKFKLNVAEVSDFLYDNTKTYFSNQTVTATNVLGSKNFNGFVSGVKITKVGDNSELLSRDPGIRVSLDKTFFQNKIIAYQGKNELSDAASFIRHFRGLRLSVDENDGFLFNLNPNTMSVTMYYSNDVTKDNATTRQQNTYTFDLGTSNVHFSQFTFNRPSAYTTAMGNINKTTGDTKLYLQGAGGNGAEFVIPASTIQALKNVYTQNKAGILTAKIRLYSDANTWKSVFAKPSTFTVLQKDMKQFMDDQTALAGAGYIRVKATDLDKNPAYYDITITQTVKNIVEKDAENKPIVINVGDFTANSQTGALLGWNYTSRAYTPNRVVLVGTDPANTTQKAQLKVIYTKK
;
A
#
# COMPACT_ATOMS: atom_id res chain seq x y z
N MET A 1 -79.16 -5.68 21.73
CA MET A 1 -78.02 -4.77 22.00
C MET A 1 -76.71 -5.13 21.26
N MET A 2 -76.63 -6.23 20.49
CA MET A 2 -75.38 -6.64 19.79
C MET A 2 -75.23 -6.17 18.33
N LYS A 3 -76.28 -5.61 17.69
CA LYS A 3 -76.20 -5.11 16.30
C LYS A 3 -75.67 -3.67 16.17
N LYS A 4 -75.77 -2.84 17.23
CA LYS A 4 -75.26 -1.45 17.21
C LYS A 4 -73.76 -1.34 17.51
N ILE A 5 -73.15 -2.35 18.13
CA ILE A 5 -71.71 -2.35 18.49
C ILE A 5 -70.82 -2.70 17.28
N LYS A 6 -71.32 -3.47 16.29
CA LYS A 6 -70.55 -3.78 15.07
C LYS A 6 -70.41 -2.59 14.10
N ILE A 7 -71.34 -1.64 14.12
CA ILE A 7 -71.29 -0.47 13.22
C ILE A 7 -70.33 0.59 13.77
N ILE A 8 -70.24 0.77 15.08
CA ILE A 8 -69.30 1.72 15.70
C ILE A 8 -67.84 1.22 15.58
N ALA A 9 -67.61 -0.10 15.67
CA ALA A 9 -66.28 -0.68 15.47
C ALA A 9 -65.78 -0.53 14.01
N ASN A 10 -66.67 -0.68 13.01
CA ASN A 10 -66.29 -0.53 11.60
C ASN A 10 -66.09 0.94 11.16
N VAL A 11 -66.80 1.90 11.78
CA VAL A 11 -66.60 3.33 11.46
C VAL A 11 -65.33 3.88 12.13
N CYS A 12 -64.95 3.38 13.31
CA CYS A 12 -63.68 3.78 13.95
C CYS A 12 -62.45 3.19 13.26
N PHE A 13 -62.55 2.01 12.63
CA PHE A 13 -61.42 1.39 11.91
C PHE A 13 -61.15 2.04 10.55
N VAL A 14 -62.18 2.59 9.89
CA VAL A 14 -62.02 3.32 8.62
C VAL A 14 -61.56 4.76 8.85
N ALA A 15 -61.90 5.37 9.99
CA ALA A 15 -61.45 6.71 10.36
C ALA A 15 -59.99 6.77 10.87
N THR A 16 -59.45 5.68 11.44
CA THR A 16 -58.01 5.60 11.80
C THR A 16 -57.12 5.23 10.61
N ILE A 17 -57.62 4.54 9.59
CA ILE A 17 -56.86 4.29 8.35
C ILE A 17 -56.85 5.54 7.44
N GLY A 18 -57.88 6.40 7.54
CA GLY A 18 -57.96 7.67 6.82
C GLY A 18 -57.13 8.83 7.40
N LEU A 19 -56.49 8.65 8.56
CA LEU A 19 -55.64 9.67 9.19
C LEU A 19 -54.12 9.36 9.09
N PHE A 20 -53.75 8.22 8.51
CA PHE A 20 -52.35 7.87 8.18
C PHE A 20 -52.00 8.09 6.70
N THR A 21 -52.90 8.62 5.88
CA THR A 21 -52.68 8.83 4.43
C THR A 21 -52.48 10.29 4.01
N LEU A 22 -52.33 11.23 4.96
CA LEU A 22 -52.00 12.63 4.67
C LEU A 22 -50.65 13.10 5.26
N THR A 23 -49.84 12.21 5.82
CA THR A 23 -48.40 12.42 5.85
C THR A 23 -47.82 11.99 4.52
N SER A 24 -48.06 12.80 3.50
CA SER A 24 -47.14 12.94 2.38
C SER A 24 -45.81 13.42 2.95
N CYS A 25 -45.01 12.50 3.50
CA CYS A 25 -43.56 12.64 3.39
C CYS A 25 -43.32 12.84 1.90
N GLU A 26 -42.85 14.03 1.52
CA GLU A 26 -42.09 14.16 0.29
C GLU A 26 -41.15 12.96 0.26
N ALA A 27 -41.24 12.11 -0.76
CA ALA A 27 -40.19 11.16 -1.01
C ALA A 27 -38.96 12.02 -1.31
N ASP A 28 -38.07 12.15 -0.32
CA ASP A 28 -36.82 12.87 -0.48
C ASP A 28 -36.18 12.42 -1.79
N ALA A 29 -36.01 13.38 -2.71
CA ALA A 29 -35.38 13.17 -4.01
C ALA A 29 -33.93 12.62 -3.89
N ASP A 30 -33.41 12.51 -2.67
CA ASP A 30 -32.08 11.97 -2.36
C ASP A 30 -31.96 10.44 -2.54
N ASN A 31 -33.06 9.67 -2.53
CA ASN A 31 -33.00 8.21 -2.73
C ASN A 31 -33.19 7.74 -4.18
N LEU A 32 -33.39 8.67 -5.12
CA LEU A 32 -33.36 8.35 -6.56
C LEU A 32 -31.95 8.17 -7.10
N GLY A 33 -30.89 8.54 -6.36
CA GLY A 33 -29.51 8.36 -6.83
C GLY A 33 -28.96 6.95 -6.65
N SER A 34 -29.44 6.21 -5.64
CA SER A 34 -28.82 4.97 -5.19
C SER A 34 -29.09 3.76 -6.07
N GLN A 35 -30.24 3.75 -6.74
CA GLN A 35 -30.71 2.64 -7.59
C GLN A 35 -30.07 2.64 -8.99
N PHE A 36 -29.23 3.64 -9.29
CA PHE A 36 -28.76 3.97 -10.64
C PHE A 36 -27.24 3.82 -10.81
N LEU A 37 -26.54 3.35 -9.77
CA LEU A 37 -25.10 3.06 -9.82
C LEU A 37 -24.79 1.67 -10.42
N ASP A 38 -25.79 0.79 -10.48
CA ASP A 38 -25.74 -0.42 -11.29
C ASP A 38 -25.95 -0.06 -12.76
N GLY A 39 -25.03 -0.50 -13.63
CA GLY A 39 -24.90 -0.07 -15.03
C GLY A 39 -26.09 -0.36 -15.96
N ASN A 40 -27.26 -0.70 -15.44
CA ASN A 40 -28.52 -0.87 -16.14
C ASN A 40 -29.69 -0.29 -15.32
N ALA A 41 -29.93 1.02 -15.45
CA ALA A 41 -31.26 1.65 -15.53
C ALA A 41 -31.08 3.14 -15.30
N ALA A 42 -31.15 3.97 -16.35
CA ALA A 42 -31.69 5.34 -16.37
C ALA A 42 -31.66 5.83 -17.81
N ASN A 43 -32.80 6.27 -18.34
CA ASN A 43 -32.87 7.04 -19.58
C ASN A 43 -32.38 8.49 -19.35
N GLY A 44 -31.25 8.66 -18.68
CA GLY A 44 -30.62 9.96 -18.43
C GLY A 44 -29.68 10.32 -19.58
N GLN A 45 -29.70 11.57 -20.03
CA GLN A 45 -28.74 12.03 -21.03
C GLN A 45 -27.37 12.26 -20.37
N GLU A 46 -26.35 11.48 -20.76
CA GLU A 46 -24.96 11.72 -20.38
C GLU A 46 -24.42 12.91 -21.17
N SER A 47 -24.02 13.96 -20.47
CA SER A 47 -23.34 15.13 -21.04
C SER A 47 -21.88 15.14 -20.63
N SER A 48 -20.99 15.53 -21.55
CA SER A 48 -19.56 15.64 -21.30
C SER A 48 -19.13 17.10 -21.28
N TYR A 49 -18.33 17.46 -20.29
CA TYR A 49 -17.79 18.80 -20.10
C TYR A 49 -16.28 18.75 -19.95
N ASP A 50 -15.62 19.82 -20.38
CA ASP A 50 -14.18 19.94 -20.26
C ASP A 50 -13.77 20.19 -18.80
N VAL A 51 -12.62 19.60 -18.42
CA VAL A 51 -11.93 19.85 -17.17
C VAL A 51 -10.50 20.29 -17.44
N ILE A 52 -9.95 21.08 -16.53
CA ILE A 52 -8.53 21.44 -16.53
C ILE A 52 -7.81 20.41 -15.65
N ALA A 53 -7.00 19.57 -16.25
CA ALA A 53 -6.24 18.51 -15.59
C ALA A 53 -4.75 18.77 -15.71
N TYR A 54 -4.01 18.74 -14.61
CA TYR A 54 -2.56 18.98 -14.62
C TYR A 54 -1.84 18.12 -13.59
N ASN A 55 -0.54 17.94 -13.78
CA ASN A 55 0.31 17.14 -12.89
C ASN A 55 0.54 17.82 -11.53
N ILE A 56 0.75 17.01 -10.51
CA ILE A 56 1.27 17.45 -9.21
C ILE A 56 2.66 16.85 -9.02
N ASP A 57 3.67 17.72 -8.95
CA ASP A 57 5.04 17.31 -8.63
C ASP A 57 5.21 17.13 -7.11
N ASN A 58 5.37 15.88 -6.68
CA ASN A 58 5.65 15.51 -5.30
C ASN A 58 7.15 15.52 -4.98
N LYS A 59 8.00 15.93 -5.92
CA LYS A 59 9.46 16.03 -5.79
C LYS A 59 10.11 14.72 -5.38
N ASP A 60 9.60 13.61 -5.92
CA ASP A 60 10.09 12.26 -5.67
C ASP A 60 10.16 11.89 -4.17
N SER A 61 9.27 12.47 -3.37
CA SER A 61 9.26 12.32 -1.92
C SER A 61 7.86 12.02 -1.39
N ILE A 62 7.79 11.07 -0.45
CA ILE A 62 6.58 10.78 0.31
C ILE A 62 6.95 10.45 1.75
N ARG A 63 6.07 10.81 2.70
CA ARG A 63 6.19 10.35 4.08
C ARG A 63 6.14 8.82 4.12
N SER A 64 7.17 8.20 4.69
CA SER A 64 7.37 6.74 4.66
C SER A 64 7.76 6.16 6.04
N ASP A 65 7.56 6.90 7.14
CA ASP A 65 7.80 6.37 8.50
C ASP A 65 6.74 5.37 8.97
N ALA A 66 7.09 4.67 10.06
CA ALA A 66 6.32 3.64 10.75
C ALA A 66 4.83 3.95 10.98
N LYS A 67 4.45 5.24 11.13
CA LYS A 67 3.04 5.62 11.29
C LYS A 67 2.18 5.28 10.07
N ASN A 68 2.77 5.38 8.87
CA ASN A 68 2.06 5.23 7.59
C ASN A 68 2.58 4.05 6.76
N LEU A 69 3.61 3.34 7.22
CA LEU A 69 4.26 2.27 6.48
C LEU A 69 3.84 0.88 7.01
N THR A 70 2.62 0.44 6.64
CA THR A 70 2.14 -0.90 6.99
C THR A 70 2.80 -2.01 6.16
N ASN A 71 3.31 -1.67 4.98
CA ASN A 71 4.21 -2.49 4.17
C ASN A 71 5.33 -1.60 3.63
N ALA A 72 6.47 -2.19 3.34
CA ALA A 72 7.58 -1.53 2.66
C ALA A 72 7.86 -2.21 1.32
N ILE A 73 8.31 -1.44 0.33
CA ILE A 73 8.82 -1.99 -0.92
C ILE A 73 10.36 -2.09 -0.87
N LEU A 74 10.89 -3.14 -1.49
CA LEU A 74 12.32 -3.37 -1.68
C LEU A 74 12.58 -3.82 -3.11
N GLY A 75 13.77 -3.52 -3.64
CA GLY A 75 14.19 -3.95 -4.97
C GLY A 75 14.54 -2.78 -5.88
N ALA A 76 14.61 -3.05 -7.17
CA ALA A 76 14.88 -2.04 -8.18
C ALA A 76 14.16 -2.38 -9.48
N PHE A 77 13.83 -1.35 -10.24
CA PHE A 77 13.04 -1.48 -11.44
C PHE A 77 13.28 -0.28 -12.35
N ASP A 78 13.50 -0.52 -13.65
CA ASP A 78 13.72 0.54 -14.64
C ASP A 78 12.83 0.36 -15.90
N GLU A 79 12.26 1.47 -16.36
CA GLU A 79 11.41 1.51 -17.54
C GLU A 79 11.40 2.89 -18.23
N PRO A 80 11.08 2.96 -19.54
CA PRO A 80 11.36 4.14 -20.35
C PRO A 80 10.60 5.43 -20.01
N VAL A 81 9.46 5.34 -19.30
CA VAL A 81 8.54 6.47 -19.09
C VAL A 81 8.82 7.21 -17.78
N PHE A 82 8.86 6.51 -16.65
CA PHE A 82 9.14 7.08 -15.32
C PHE A 82 10.61 6.88 -14.89
N GLY A 83 11.35 6.01 -15.58
CA GLY A 83 12.75 5.69 -15.31
C GLY A 83 12.96 4.76 -14.12
N MET A 84 14.20 4.76 -13.63
CA MET A 84 14.64 3.90 -12.55
C MET A 84 13.93 4.28 -11.26
N HIS A 85 13.41 3.29 -10.55
CA HIS A 85 12.94 3.37 -9.18
C HIS A 85 13.63 2.27 -8.37
N LYS A 86 14.52 2.69 -7.46
CA LYS A 86 15.22 1.82 -6.52
C LYS A 86 14.71 2.05 -5.11
N ALA A 87 14.34 0.98 -4.43
CA ALA A 87 13.80 0.99 -3.08
C ALA A 87 14.72 0.26 -2.10
N ALA A 88 15.00 0.92 -0.99
CA ALA A 88 15.69 0.40 0.18
C ALA A 88 14.80 0.57 1.41
N TYR A 89 15.13 -0.14 2.48
CA TYR A 89 14.40 -0.08 3.74
C TYR A 89 15.37 0.09 4.89
N VAL A 90 15.06 1.02 5.80
CA VAL A 90 15.86 1.34 6.97
C VAL A 90 15.04 1.05 8.20
N THR A 91 15.63 0.38 9.19
CA THR A 91 14.95 0.03 10.43
C THR A 91 15.89 -0.02 11.62
N GLN A 92 15.41 0.41 12.78
CA GLN A 92 15.99 0.06 14.07
C GLN A 92 15.71 -1.40 14.42
N LEU A 93 16.43 -1.89 15.41
CA LEU A 93 16.14 -3.16 16.05
C LEU A 93 16.26 -3.00 17.55
N ARG A 94 15.56 -3.84 18.30
CA ARG A 94 15.62 -3.87 19.77
C ARG A 94 15.72 -5.31 20.25
N PRO A 95 16.54 -5.61 21.25
CA PRO A 95 16.58 -6.94 21.83
C PRO A 95 15.24 -7.26 22.50
N SER A 96 14.89 -8.54 22.53
CA SER A 96 13.69 -9.03 23.22
C SER A 96 13.79 -8.96 24.74
N ALA A 97 15.01 -8.88 25.29
CA ALA A 97 15.28 -8.68 26.71
C ALA A 97 16.50 -7.77 26.90
N TYR A 98 16.51 -6.92 27.91
CA TYR A 98 17.66 -6.07 28.26
C TYR A 98 18.39 -6.64 29.48
N GLY A 99 19.68 -6.31 29.63
CA GLY A 99 20.49 -6.78 30.75
C GLY A 99 20.74 -8.30 30.77
N THR A 100 20.64 -8.97 29.63
CA THR A 100 20.80 -10.43 29.52
C THR A 100 22.22 -10.86 29.89
N ASP A 101 22.33 -11.88 30.75
CA ASP A 101 23.55 -12.64 30.99
C ASP A 101 23.66 -13.76 29.96
N PHE A 102 24.71 -13.75 29.14
CA PHE A 102 24.96 -14.76 28.12
C PHE A 102 25.74 -15.96 28.66
N GLY A 103 26.03 -16.01 29.97
CA GLY A 103 26.70 -17.11 30.65
C GLY A 103 28.21 -17.08 30.53
N THR A 104 28.86 -18.21 30.81
CA THR A 104 30.33 -18.33 30.80
C THR A 104 30.86 -18.62 29.40
N ASN A 105 31.91 -17.91 28.98
CA ASN A 105 32.53 -18.03 27.65
C ASN A 105 31.52 -18.04 26.47
N PRO A 106 30.60 -17.07 26.39
CA PRO A 106 29.60 -17.02 25.34
C PRO A 106 30.24 -16.82 23.96
N LYS A 107 29.80 -17.61 22.98
CA LYS A 107 30.27 -17.56 21.60
C LYS A 107 29.09 -17.52 20.64
N VAL A 108 29.07 -16.52 19.75
CA VAL A 108 28.10 -16.43 18.68
C VAL A 108 28.38 -17.49 17.62
N ASP A 109 27.41 -18.37 17.42
CA ASP A 109 27.50 -19.47 16.46
C ASP A 109 26.98 -19.01 15.09
N SER A 110 25.84 -18.32 15.05
CA SER A 110 25.30 -17.71 13.83
C SER A 110 24.31 -16.59 14.14
N VAL A 111 24.12 -15.69 13.18
CA VAL A 111 23.10 -14.64 13.25
C VAL A 111 22.33 -14.61 11.94
N VAL A 112 20.99 -14.58 12.02
CA VAL A 112 20.14 -14.66 10.84
C VAL A 112 19.08 -13.57 10.90
N LEU A 113 19.05 -12.70 9.88
CA LEU A 113 17.91 -11.84 9.59
C LEU A 113 16.86 -12.63 8.81
N GLN A 114 15.62 -12.62 9.28
CA GLN A 114 14.47 -13.16 8.57
C GLN A 114 13.58 -12.02 8.05
N ILE A 115 13.26 -12.09 6.75
CA ILE A 115 12.34 -11.19 6.07
C ILE A 115 11.20 -12.02 5.48
N LEU A 116 9.97 -11.61 5.72
CA LEU A 116 8.76 -12.26 5.21
C LEU A 116 8.09 -11.34 4.16
N PRO A 117 8.46 -11.50 2.87
CA PRO A 117 7.79 -10.79 1.79
C PRO A 117 6.43 -11.39 1.45
N SER A 118 5.59 -10.65 0.73
CA SER A 118 4.35 -11.20 0.17
C SER A 118 4.65 -12.19 -0.96
N TYR A 119 4.01 -13.35 -0.94
CA TYR A 119 4.16 -14.40 -1.95
C TYR A 119 2.81 -14.98 -2.39
N VAL A 120 2.78 -15.59 -3.59
CA VAL A 120 1.58 -16.20 -4.16
C VAL A 120 1.48 -17.65 -3.69
N THR A 121 0.51 -17.93 -2.83
CA THR A 121 0.32 -19.26 -2.21
C THR A 121 -0.06 -20.34 -3.22
N ASP A 122 -0.82 -19.98 -4.25
CA ASP A 122 -1.43 -20.93 -5.17
C ASP A 122 -0.46 -21.39 -6.29
N SER A 123 0.77 -20.87 -6.28
CA SER A 123 1.84 -21.20 -7.24
C SER A 123 3.00 -21.95 -6.56
N VAL A 124 2.69 -22.78 -5.57
CA VAL A 124 3.70 -23.54 -4.81
C VAL A 124 4.37 -24.62 -5.66
N THR A 125 5.68 -24.76 -5.52
CA THR A 125 6.43 -25.93 -5.98
C THR A 125 6.99 -26.67 -4.77
N THR A 126 6.68 -27.95 -4.64
CA THR A 126 7.10 -28.79 -3.50
C THR A 126 8.17 -29.80 -3.91
N THR A 127 9.20 -29.94 -3.10
CA THR A 127 10.22 -30.99 -3.22
C THR A 127 10.36 -31.71 -1.90
N THR A 128 10.36 -33.04 -1.94
CA THR A 128 10.51 -33.90 -0.75
C THR A 128 11.70 -34.82 -0.95
N THR A 129 12.59 -34.88 0.04
CA THR A 129 13.80 -35.71 0.03
C THR A 129 14.01 -36.37 1.38
N THR A 130 14.40 -37.64 1.40
CA THR A 130 14.93 -38.29 2.61
C THR A 130 16.36 -37.80 2.85
N ILE A 131 16.66 -37.41 4.08
CA ILE A 131 17.97 -36.95 4.53
C ILE A 131 18.45 -37.81 5.70
N ASN A 132 19.77 -37.89 5.88
CA ASN A 132 20.40 -38.59 7.00
C ASN A 132 19.86 -38.07 8.34
N LYS A 133 19.85 -38.97 9.33
CA LYS A 133 19.30 -38.78 10.67
C LYS A 133 19.66 -37.42 11.29
N VAL A 134 18.70 -36.49 11.30
CA VAL A 134 18.75 -35.26 12.11
C VAL A 134 18.28 -35.56 13.55
N SER A 135 17.51 -36.64 13.72
CA SER A 135 17.16 -37.24 15.02
C SER A 135 18.14 -38.35 15.39
N THR A 136 18.17 -38.76 16.66
CA THR A 136 19.10 -39.78 17.17
C THR A 136 18.92 -41.16 16.55
N ASP A 137 17.72 -41.50 16.08
CA ASP A 137 17.36 -42.91 15.85
C ASP A 137 16.84 -43.24 14.43
N GLN A 138 16.30 -42.27 13.68
CA GLN A 138 15.72 -42.51 12.37
C GLN A 138 16.03 -41.41 11.35
N ASP A 139 15.98 -41.77 10.06
CA ASP A 139 16.10 -40.84 8.93
C ASP A 139 15.03 -39.75 9.01
N SER A 140 15.24 -38.65 8.30
CA SER A 140 14.30 -37.52 8.31
C SER A 140 13.82 -37.21 6.90
N THR A 141 12.56 -36.82 6.78
CA THR A 141 11.99 -36.31 5.53
C THR A 141 12.08 -34.80 5.54
N LYS A 142 12.74 -34.22 4.52
CA LYS A 142 12.79 -32.78 4.29
C LYS A 142 11.83 -32.42 3.16
N THR A 143 10.86 -31.57 3.47
CA THR A 143 9.92 -30.98 2.51
C THR A 143 10.25 -29.50 2.34
N VAL A 144 10.38 -29.06 1.10
CA VAL A 144 10.64 -27.66 0.73
C VAL A 144 9.50 -27.17 -0.15
N ASN A 145 8.76 -26.17 0.32
CA ASN A 145 7.72 -25.50 -0.45
C ASN A 145 8.25 -24.14 -0.91
N THR A 146 8.27 -23.92 -2.22
CA THR A 146 8.80 -22.70 -2.83
C THR A 146 7.69 -21.91 -3.51
N TYR A 147 7.63 -20.60 -3.24
CA TYR A 147 6.58 -19.70 -3.70
C TYR A 147 7.20 -18.51 -4.45
N PRO A 148 6.62 -18.07 -5.57
CA PRO A 148 7.01 -16.82 -6.22
C PRO A 148 6.53 -15.63 -5.37
N LEU A 149 7.36 -14.58 -5.30
CA LEU A 149 6.95 -13.33 -4.68
C LEU A 149 5.83 -12.64 -5.47
N VAL A 150 5.03 -11.83 -4.77
CA VAL A 150 4.22 -10.79 -5.40
C VAL A 150 5.16 -9.68 -5.85
N LYS A 151 5.21 -9.42 -7.16
CA LYS A 151 6.21 -8.54 -7.79
C LYS A 151 5.55 -7.45 -8.63
N TYR A 152 6.18 -6.29 -8.67
CA TYR A 152 5.91 -5.26 -9.67
C TYR A 152 7.17 -4.99 -10.48
N GLY A 153 7.12 -5.25 -11.79
CA GLY A 153 8.26 -5.06 -12.70
C GLY A 153 8.56 -6.32 -13.50
N ARG A 154 9.82 -6.48 -13.90
CA ARG A 154 10.29 -7.56 -14.75
C ARG A 154 10.70 -8.77 -13.91
N ALA A 155 10.04 -9.90 -14.11
CA ALA A 155 10.51 -11.18 -13.55
C ALA A 155 11.74 -11.73 -14.30
N LYS A 156 11.95 -11.29 -15.55
CA LYS A 156 13.04 -11.72 -16.43
C LYS A 156 13.64 -10.54 -17.20
N ILE A 157 14.96 -10.57 -17.42
CA ILE A 157 15.70 -9.63 -18.29
C ILE A 157 16.52 -10.46 -19.27
N GLY A 158 16.39 -10.18 -20.57
CA GLY A 158 17.05 -10.98 -21.63
C GLY A 158 16.70 -12.47 -21.57
N GLY A 159 15.46 -12.82 -21.19
CA GLY A 159 14.99 -14.20 -21.03
C GLY A 159 15.37 -14.88 -19.71
N ASN A 160 16.31 -14.32 -18.93
CA ASN A 160 16.81 -14.90 -17.70
C ASN A 160 16.04 -14.39 -16.47
N PRO A 161 15.76 -15.24 -15.45
CA PRO A 161 15.19 -14.77 -14.19
C PRO A 161 16.06 -13.69 -13.55
N VAL A 162 15.43 -12.61 -13.12
CA VAL A 162 16.11 -11.54 -12.38
C VAL A 162 16.63 -12.11 -11.07
N LYS A 163 17.89 -11.81 -10.76
CA LYS A 163 18.53 -12.14 -9.50
C LYS A 163 18.92 -10.84 -8.82
N PHE A 164 18.59 -10.73 -7.54
CA PHE A 164 19.02 -9.63 -6.69
C PHE A 164 20.06 -10.11 -5.70
N LYS A 165 21.10 -9.30 -5.50
CA LYS A 165 21.96 -9.40 -4.32
C LYS A 165 21.42 -8.44 -3.26
N LEU A 166 20.68 -9.00 -2.30
CA LEU A 166 20.21 -8.28 -1.13
C LEU A 166 21.38 -8.09 -0.16
N ASN A 167 21.62 -6.86 0.26
CA ASN A 167 22.61 -6.49 1.26
C ASN A 167 21.93 -5.96 2.52
N VAL A 168 22.52 -6.30 3.67
CA VAL A 168 22.15 -5.79 4.99
C VAL A 168 23.37 -5.07 5.53
N ALA A 169 23.24 -3.78 5.83
CA ALA A 169 24.33 -2.96 6.35
C ALA A 169 23.95 -2.27 7.67
N GLU A 170 24.94 -2.06 8.54
CA GLU A 170 24.79 -1.25 9.75
C GLU A 170 24.58 0.22 9.38
N VAL A 171 23.55 0.84 9.98
CA VAL A 171 23.31 2.28 9.90
C VAL A 171 24.10 2.95 11.00
N SER A 172 24.86 3.99 10.63
CA SER A 172 25.65 4.78 11.57
C SER A 172 24.94 6.05 12.02
N ASP A 173 23.92 6.53 11.32
CA ASP A 173 23.17 7.71 11.72
C ASP A 173 22.22 7.39 12.89
N PHE A 174 22.04 8.34 13.81
CA PHE A 174 21.04 8.19 14.87
C PHE A 174 19.64 8.36 14.30
N LEU A 175 18.81 7.32 14.43
CA LEU A 175 17.46 7.28 13.87
C LEU A 175 16.38 7.87 14.80
N TYR A 176 16.74 8.41 15.97
CA TYR A 176 15.81 8.96 16.96
C TYR A 176 14.77 7.93 17.44
N ASP A 177 13.62 8.39 17.95
CA ASP A 177 12.50 7.54 18.35
C ASP A 177 11.47 7.39 17.22
N ASN A 178 10.53 6.45 17.40
CA ASN A 178 9.54 6.06 16.40
C ASN A 178 8.43 7.11 16.15
N THR A 179 8.47 8.27 16.80
CA THR A 179 7.58 9.42 16.51
C THR A 179 8.14 10.35 15.44
N LYS A 180 9.45 10.26 15.15
CA LYS A 180 10.10 11.06 14.12
C LYS A 180 9.50 10.77 12.75
N THR A 181 9.15 11.85 12.04
CA THR A 181 8.68 11.76 10.65
C THR A 181 9.85 11.57 9.70
N TYR A 182 9.71 10.61 8.79
CA TYR A 182 10.69 10.32 7.75
C TYR A 182 10.03 10.37 6.37
N PHE A 183 10.77 10.89 5.41
CA PHE A 183 10.39 10.91 4.00
C PHE A 183 11.28 9.97 3.19
N SER A 184 10.77 9.49 2.07
CA SER A 184 11.45 8.49 1.25
C SER A 184 12.75 8.96 0.62
N ASN A 185 12.95 10.27 0.47
CA ASN A 185 14.21 10.85 0.00
C ASN A 185 15.25 11.03 1.12
N GLN A 186 14.94 10.66 2.37
CA GLN A 186 15.92 10.68 3.46
C GLN A 186 17.04 9.69 3.16
N THR A 187 18.29 10.15 3.29
CA THR A 187 19.48 9.32 3.21
C THR A 187 20.00 8.95 4.60
N VAL A 188 20.63 7.78 4.68
CA VAL A 188 21.38 7.34 5.85
C VAL A 188 22.75 6.80 5.45
N THR A 189 23.72 7.00 6.31
CA THR A 189 25.09 6.52 6.19
C THR A 189 25.16 5.07 6.66
N ALA A 190 25.38 4.16 5.72
CA ALA A 190 25.61 2.75 5.99
C ALA A 190 27.11 2.44 5.89
N THR A 191 27.70 1.90 6.95
CA THR A 191 29.17 1.80 7.09
C THR A 191 29.69 0.39 6.87
N ASN A 192 28.98 -0.63 7.39
CA ASN A 192 29.43 -2.02 7.40
C ASN A 192 28.40 -2.93 6.75
N VAL A 193 28.76 -3.66 5.69
CA VAL A 193 27.89 -4.72 5.15
C VAL A 193 27.97 -5.94 6.08
N LEU A 194 26.90 -6.18 6.82
CA LEU A 194 26.81 -7.26 7.81
C LEU A 194 26.46 -8.60 7.15
N GLY A 195 25.79 -8.59 5.99
CA GLY A 195 25.42 -9.82 5.31
C GLY A 195 24.85 -9.57 3.92
N SER A 196 24.86 -10.60 3.09
CA SER A 196 24.21 -10.55 1.78
C SER A 196 23.58 -11.88 1.38
N LYS A 197 22.58 -11.81 0.50
CA LYS A 197 21.87 -12.98 -0.04
C LYS A 197 21.47 -12.76 -1.48
N ASN A 198 21.90 -13.66 -2.36
CA ASN A 198 21.36 -13.76 -3.70
C ASN A 198 19.99 -14.45 -3.67
N PHE A 199 18.99 -13.87 -4.34
CA PHE A 199 17.68 -14.50 -4.54
C PHE A 199 17.08 -14.10 -5.88
N ASN A 200 16.19 -14.94 -6.41
CA ASN A 200 15.61 -14.83 -7.75
C ASN A 200 14.10 -14.51 -7.73
N GLY A 201 13.64 -13.88 -6.64
CA GLY A 201 12.23 -13.58 -6.42
C GLY A 201 11.36 -14.78 -6.09
N PHE A 202 11.93 -15.79 -5.43
CA PHE A 202 11.21 -16.90 -4.80
C PHE A 202 11.60 -16.99 -3.33
N VAL A 203 10.69 -17.48 -2.50
CA VAL A 203 10.93 -17.80 -1.09
C VAL A 203 10.55 -19.23 -0.81
N SER A 204 11.26 -19.86 0.12
CA SER A 204 11.03 -21.26 0.46
C SER A 204 10.81 -21.44 1.95
N GLY A 205 9.77 -22.20 2.28
CA GLY A 205 9.56 -22.78 3.60
C GLY A 205 10.18 -24.18 3.66
N VAL A 206 10.61 -24.60 4.85
CA VAL A 206 11.23 -25.92 5.06
C VAL A 206 10.57 -26.58 6.26
N LYS A 207 10.13 -27.81 6.07
CA LYS A 207 9.67 -28.70 7.13
C LYS A 207 10.52 -29.96 7.15
N ILE A 208 10.99 -30.35 8.33
CA ILE A 208 11.71 -31.61 8.54
C ILE A 208 10.89 -32.44 9.53
N THR A 209 10.54 -33.66 9.15
CA THR A 209 9.84 -34.63 10.01
C THR A 209 10.65 -35.90 10.14
N LYS A 210 10.44 -36.68 11.21
CA LYS A 210 10.97 -38.04 11.28
C LYS A 210 10.25 -38.93 10.26
N VAL A 211 11.00 -39.85 9.65
CA VAL A 211 10.42 -40.96 8.89
C VAL A 211 9.65 -41.86 9.88
N GLY A 212 8.52 -42.42 9.47
CA GLY A 212 7.72 -43.33 10.31
C GLY A 212 6.59 -42.64 11.07
N ASP A 213 6.92 -41.81 12.08
CA ASP A 213 5.91 -41.16 12.95
C ASP A 213 5.50 -39.74 12.52
N ASN A 214 6.18 -39.15 11.53
CA ASN A 214 5.96 -37.79 11.01
C ASN A 214 6.07 -36.67 12.06
N SER A 215 6.69 -36.92 13.21
CA SER A 215 6.93 -35.89 14.23
C SER A 215 7.82 -34.78 13.68
N GLU A 216 7.46 -33.53 13.98
CA GLU A 216 8.13 -32.34 13.45
C GLU A 216 9.44 -32.08 14.20
N LEU A 217 10.55 -32.04 13.45
CA LEU A 217 11.88 -31.70 13.95
C LEU A 217 12.24 -30.24 13.67
N LEU A 218 11.70 -29.68 12.59
CA LEU A 218 11.90 -28.29 12.19
C LEU A 218 10.72 -27.84 11.33
N SER A 219 10.22 -26.63 11.60
CA SER A 219 9.34 -25.91 10.68
C SER A 219 9.79 -24.47 10.55
N ARG A 220 9.86 -24.01 9.29
CA ARG A 220 10.31 -22.67 8.92
C ARG A 220 9.41 -22.13 7.83
N ASP A 221 8.81 -20.98 8.09
CA ASP A 221 7.96 -20.29 7.13
C ASP A 221 8.72 -19.87 5.86
N PRO A 222 8.04 -19.72 4.71
CA PRO A 222 8.61 -19.14 3.52
C PRO A 222 9.13 -17.73 3.78
N GLY A 223 10.42 -17.51 3.59
CA GLY A 223 11.04 -16.21 3.84
C GLY A 223 12.44 -16.08 3.27
N ILE A 224 12.90 -14.84 3.15
CA ILE A 224 14.29 -14.53 2.81
C ILE A 224 15.08 -14.53 4.11
N ARG A 225 16.21 -15.26 4.12
CA ARG A 225 17.06 -15.38 5.30
C ARG A 225 18.49 -15.03 4.93
N VAL A 226 19.02 -14.02 5.61
CA VAL A 226 20.36 -13.47 5.38
C VAL A 226 21.21 -13.79 6.59
N SER A 227 22.30 -14.54 6.40
CA SER A 227 23.30 -14.73 7.44
C SER A 227 24.04 -13.41 7.64
N LEU A 228 24.13 -12.96 8.90
CA LEU A 228 24.84 -11.75 9.29
C LEU A 228 26.19 -12.11 9.93
N ASP A 229 27.10 -11.14 9.97
CA ASP A 229 28.43 -11.27 10.52
C ASP A 229 28.39 -11.56 12.03
N LYS A 230 28.67 -12.81 12.39
CA LYS A 230 28.71 -13.25 13.79
C LYS A 230 29.78 -12.53 14.62
N THR A 231 30.89 -12.09 14.01
CA THR A 231 31.96 -11.37 14.71
C THR A 231 31.49 -9.98 15.11
N PHE A 232 30.74 -9.31 14.23
CA PHE A 232 30.07 -8.06 14.58
C PHE A 232 29.17 -8.24 15.81
N PHE A 233 28.30 -9.26 15.83
CA PHE A 233 27.41 -9.50 16.97
C PHE A 233 28.15 -9.96 18.24
N GLN A 234 29.23 -10.73 18.10
CA GLN A 234 30.11 -11.07 19.23
C GLN A 234 30.66 -9.80 19.88
N ASN A 235 31.15 -8.85 19.08
CA ASN A 235 31.77 -7.62 19.57
C ASN A 235 30.76 -6.56 20.01
N LYS A 236 29.61 -6.48 19.33
CA LYS A 236 28.58 -5.46 19.56
C LYS A 236 27.61 -5.85 20.67
N ILE A 237 27.31 -7.15 20.81
CA ILE A 237 26.30 -7.65 21.75
C ILE A 237 26.98 -8.40 22.90
N ILE A 238 27.64 -9.52 22.64
CA ILE A 238 28.19 -10.36 23.72
C ILE A 238 29.25 -9.61 24.54
N ALA A 239 30.18 -8.90 23.90
CA ALA A 239 31.22 -8.13 24.59
C ALA A 239 30.72 -6.88 25.34
N TYR A 240 29.41 -6.58 25.24
CA TYR A 240 28.74 -5.51 25.98
C TYR A 240 27.81 -6.05 27.09
N GLN A 241 27.88 -7.34 27.41
CA GLN A 241 27.23 -7.90 28.59
C GLN A 241 27.56 -7.08 29.84
N GLY A 242 26.53 -6.74 30.62
CA GLY A 242 26.67 -5.98 31.87
C GLY A 242 26.99 -4.49 31.70
N LYS A 243 27.07 -3.97 30.46
CA LYS A 243 27.29 -2.54 30.20
C LYS A 243 25.98 -1.79 29.93
N ASN A 244 26.00 -0.48 30.19
CA ASN A 244 24.84 0.40 30.09
C ASN A 244 24.17 0.37 28.71
N GLU A 245 24.93 0.15 27.64
CA GLU A 245 24.43 0.10 26.27
C GLU A 245 23.40 -1.00 26.04
N LEU A 246 23.39 -2.07 26.84
CA LEU A 246 22.41 -3.17 26.76
C LEU A 246 21.38 -3.16 27.90
N SER A 247 21.39 -2.14 28.76
CA SER A 247 20.54 -2.09 29.96
C SER A 247 19.11 -1.64 29.67
N ASP A 248 18.89 -0.87 28.60
CA ASP A 248 17.57 -0.34 28.25
C ASP A 248 17.48 0.04 26.76
N ALA A 249 16.25 0.31 26.30
CA ALA A 249 15.98 0.63 24.91
C ALA A 249 16.64 1.94 24.45
N ALA A 250 16.68 2.98 25.29
CA ALA A 250 17.23 4.28 24.93
C ALA A 250 18.75 4.22 24.75
N SER A 251 19.44 3.48 25.62
CA SER A 251 20.86 3.22 25.53
C SER A 251 21.17 2.34 24.31
N PHE A 252 20.38 1.29 24.07
CA PHE A 252 20.58 0.36 22.96
C PHE A 252 20.48 1.01 21.58
N ILE A 253 19.45 1.82 21.33
CA ILE A 253 19.26 2.45 20.00
C ILE A 253 20.36 3.48 19.64
N ARG A 254 21.17 3.90 20.62
CA ARG A 254 22.36 4.75 20.37
C ARG A 254 23.60 3.91 20.05
N HIS A 255 23.69 2.71 20.63
CA HIS A 255 24.77 1.75 20.44
C HIS A 255 24.64 0.99 19.11
N PHE A 256 23.47 0.41 18.84
CA PHE A 256 23.13 -0.24 17.57
C PHE A 256 21.98 0.52 16.90
N ARG A 257 22.35 1.45 16.00
CA ARG A 257 21.43 2.48 15.49
C ARG A 257 20.45 1.98 14.42
N GLY A 258 20.77 0.88 13.76
CA GLY A 258 19.83 0.22 12.85
C GLY A 258 20.49 -0.56 11.72
N LEU A 259 19.65 -1.06 10.83
CA LEU A 259 19.98 -1.81 9.64
C LEU A 259 19.40 -1.13 8.41
N ARG A 260 20.15 -1.18 7.31
CA ARG A 260 19.70 -0.81 5.98
C ARG A 260 19.68 -2.04 5.08
N LEU A 261 18.53 -2.31 4.50
CA LEU A 261 18.30 -3.36 3.50
C LEU A 261 18.24 -2.72 2.11
N SER A 262 19.02 -3.25 1.17
CA SER A 262 19.03 -2.77 -0.23
C SER A 262 19.47 -3.83 -1.22
N VAL A 263 19.18 -3.65 -2.51
CA VAL A 263 19.71 -4.50 -3.58
C VAL A 263 20.81 -3.79 -4.36
N ASP A 264 21.76 -4.54 -4.92
CA ASP A 264 22.84 -3.98 -5.75
C ASP A 264 22.32 -3.54 -7.13
N GLU A 265 21.42 -4.32 -7.71
CA GLU A 265 20.89 -4.12 -9.06
C GLU A 265 20.01 -2.87 -9.18
N ASN A 266 19.86 -2.35 -10.40
CA ASN A 266 19.08 -1.16 -10.72
C ASN A 266 17.83 -1.44 -11.57
N ASP A 267 17.67 -2.67 -12.05
CA ASP A 267 16.49 -3.12 -12.79
C ASP A 267 16.08 -4.52 -12.34
N GLY A 268 14.82 -4.87 -12.56
CA GLY A 268 14.22 -6.10 -12.09
C GLY A 268 12.78 -5.89 -11.66
N PHE A 269 12.50 -6.13 -10.38
CA PHE A 269 11.18 -5.96 -9.79
C PHE A 269 11.26 -5.36 -8.38
N LEU A 270 10.16 -4.72 -7.98
CA LEU A 270 9.85 -4.34 -6.61
C LEU A 270 8.98 -5.42 -5.97
N PHE A 271 9.16 -5.66 -4.68
CA PHE A 271 8.33 -6.58 -3.90
C PHE A 271 8.04 -6.00 -2.53
N ASN A 272 6.90 -6.37 -1.96
CA ASN A 272 6.48 -5.91 -0.64
C ASN A 272 7.02 -6.82 0.46
N LEU A 273 7.37 -6.21 1.58
CA LEU A 273 7.64 -6.86 2.86
C LEU A 273 6.83 -6.21 3.96
N ASN A 274 6.51 -6.98 5.00
CA ASN A 274 5.86 -6.47 6.20
C ASN A 274 6.95 -6.16 7.25
N PRO A 275 7.17 -4.87 7.60
CA PRO A 275 8.10 -4.46 8.66
C PRO A 275 7.94 -5.23 9.97
N ASN A 276 6.69 -5.51 10.35
CA ASN A 276 6.34 -6.02 11.67
C ASN A 276 6.54 -7.53 11.84
N THR A 277 6.97 -8.23 10.78
CA THR A 277 7.23 -9.66 10.81
C THR A 277 8.71 -10.00 10.64
N MET A 278 9.57 -8.97 10.60
CA MET A 278 11.02 -9.13 10.51
C MET A 278 11.64 -9.35 11.89
N SER A 279 12.64 -10.22 11.95
CA SER A 279 13.41 -10.48 13.17
C SER A 279 14.86 -10.80 12.85
N VAL A 280 15.74 -10.51 13.80
CA VAL A 280 17.12 -11.01 13.79
C VAL A 280 17.26 -12.00 14.95
N THR A 281 17.70 -13.22 14.65
CA THR A 281 17.98 -14.24 15.67
C THR A 281 19.47 -14.49 15.75
N MET A 282 20.05 -14.23 16.91
CA MET A 282 21.41 -14.62 17.27
C MET A 282 21.36 -15.98 17.97
N TYR A 283 22.04 -16.96 17.42
CA TYR A 283 22.31 -18.26 18.04
C TYR A 283 23.69 -18.20 18.66
N TYR A 284 23.78 -18.52 19.95
CA TYR A 284 25.03 -18.54 20.68
C TYR A 284 25.10 -19.77 21.58
N SER A 285 26.31 -20.09 22.01
CA SER A 285 26.54 -21.12 23.01
C SER A 285 27.34 -20.57 24.17
N ASN A 286 27.20 -21.18 25.34
CA ASN A 286 27.99 -20.89 26.53
C ASN A 286 28.35 -22.18 27.26
N ASP A 287 29.37 -22.09 28.12
CA ASP A 287 29.79 -23.20 28.95
C ASP A 287 28.77 -23.40 30.07
N VAL A 288 28.43 -24.66 30.31
CA VAL A 288 27.67 -25.13 31.48
C VAL A 288 28.41 -26.31 32.07
N THR A 289 28.84 -26.17 33.32
CA THR A 289 29.51 -27.24 34.07
C THR A 289 28.50 -27.91 34.98
N LYS A 290 28.32 -29.22 34.79
CA LYS A 290 27.51 -30.08 35.65
C LYS A 290 28.29 -31.37 35.91
N ASP A 291 28.34 -31.83 37.16
CA ASP A 291 29.00 -33.08 37.54
C ASP A 291 30.46 -33.19 37.04
N ASN A 292 31.24 -32.11 37.15
CA ASN A 292 32.62 -31.97 36.66
C ASN A 292 32.83 -32.12 35.14
N ALA A 293 31.75 -32.11 34.34
CA ALA A 293 31.81 -32.05 32.89
C ALA A 293 31.34 -30.69 32.38
N THR A 294 32.15 -30.02 31.56
CA THR A 294 31.76 -28.78 30.88
C THR A 294 31.21 -29.10 29.50
N THR A 295 29.99 -28.67 29.24
CA THR A 295 29.30 -28.81 27.94
C THR A 295 28.94 -27.45 27.38
N ARG A 296 28.69 -27.38 26.06
CA ARG A 296 28.23 -26.17 25.39
C ARG A 296 26.72 -26.19 25.26
N GLN A 297 26.04 -25.38 26.05
CA GLN A 297 24.60 -25.18 25.93
C GLN A 297 24.31 -24.24 24.76
N GLN A 298 23.31 -24.56 23.94
CA GLN A 298 22.84 -23.70 22.85
C GLN A 298 21.70 -22.81 23.32
N ASN A 299 21.77 -21.53 22.97
CA ASN A 299 20.81 -20.51 23.36
C ASN A 299 20.50 -19.58 22.17
N THR A 300 19.40 -18.84 22.29
CA THR A 300 18.98 -17.84 21.31
C THR A 300 18.77 -16.49 21.97
N TYR A 301 19.02 -15.43 21.20
CA TYR A 301 18.73 -14.07 21.57
C TYR A 301 18.17 -13.34 20.35
N THR A 302 16.98 -12.78 20.49
CA THR A 302 16.22 -12.25 19.36
C THR A 302 16.14 -10.73 19.42
N PHE A 303 16.10 -10.12 18.24
CA PHE A 303 15.85 -8.69 18.08
C PHE A 303 14.57 -8.50 17.27
N ASP A 304 13.66 -7.70 17.80
CA ASP A 304 12.45 -7.23 17.13
C ASP A 304 12.76 -6.01 16.25
N LEU A 305 12.21 -6.00 15.04
CA LEU A 305 12.33 -4.91 14.06
C LEU A 305 10.96 -4.25 13.78
N GLY A 306 9.91 -4.65 14.51
CA GLY A 306 8.53 -4.24 14.25
C GLY A 306 8.15 -2.85 14.78
N THR A 307 6.88 -2.66 15.13
CA THR A 307 6.24 -1.35 15.35
C THR A 307 6.90 -0.46 16.40
N SER A 308 7.62 -1.03 17.36
CA SER A 308 8.30 -0.27 18.41
C SER A 308 9.57 0.45 17.90
N ASN A 309 10.04 0.09 16.71
CA ASN A 309 11.28 0.57 16.11
C ASN A 309 11.00 1.66 15.07
N VAL A 310 11.92 2.63 14.95
CA VAL A 310 11.95 3.53 13.79
C VAL A 310 12.16 2.69 12.55
N HIS A 311 11.31 2.88 11.55
CA HIS A 311 11.55 2.34 10.23
C HIS A 311 10.93 3.19 9.15
N PHE A 312 11.56 3.16 7.97
CA PHE A 312 11.08 3.89 6.80
C PHE A 312 11.63 3.30 5.49
N SER A 313 10.88 3.52 4.40
CA SER A 313 11.38 3.24 3.05
C SER A 313 12.24 4.40 2.54
N GLN A 314 13.29 4.08 1.80
CA GLN A 314 14.16 5.01 1.09
C GLN A 314 14.06 4.76 -0.42
N PHE A 315 13.78 5.80 -1.21
CA PHE A 315 13.66 5.72 -2.66
C PHE A 315 14.73 6.53 -3.37
N THR A 316 15.18 6.01 -4.50
CA THR A 316 16.08 6.70 -5.42
C THR A 316 15.51 6.58 -6.82
N PHE A 317 15.40 7.72 -7.49
CA PHE A 317 14.88 7.79 -8.85
C PHE A 317 15.94 8.30 -9.82
N ASN A 318 15.88 7.82 -11.05
CA ASN A 318 16.55 8.45 -12.19
C ASN A 318 15.49 8.72 -13.26
N ARG A 319 15.15 9.98 -13.47
CA ARG A 319 13.99 10.40 -14.28
C ARG A 319 14.40 10.66 -15.73
N PRO A 320 13.66 10.14 -16.73
CA PRO A 320 13.90 10.46 -18.14
C PRO A 320 13.68 11.96 -18.45
N SER A 321 14.29 12.46 -19.52
CA SER A 321 14.18 13.86 -19.95
C SER A 321 12.73 14.28 -20.27
N ALA A 322 11.93 13.39 -20.85
CA ALA A 322 10.52 13.66 -21.13
C ALA A 322 9.71 13.86 -19.83
N TYR A 323 9.99 13.07 -18.80
CA TYR A 323 9.33 13.19 -17.50
C TYR A 323 9.71 14.50 -16.80
N THR A 324 11.01 14.80 -16.72
CA THR A 324 11.51 16.02 -16.07
C THR A 324 11.02 17.28 -16.79
N THR A 325 11.00 17.28 -18.13
CA THR A 325 10.41 18.36 -18.93
C THR A 325 8.91 18.56 -18.62
N ALA A 326 8.14 17.47 -18.51
CA ALA A 326 6.72 17.57 -18.17
C ALA A 326 6.50 18.20 -16.78
N MET A 327 7.31 17.80 -15.78
CA MET A 327 7.20 18.35 -14.43
C MET A 327 7.71 19.79 -14.30
N GLY A 328 8.65 20.20 -15.15
CA GLY A 328 9.12 21.58 -15.21
C GLY A 328 8.13 22.55 -15.88
N ASN A 329 7.15 22.03 -16.64
CA ASN A 329 6.23 22.83 -17.47
C ASN A 329 4.75 22.59 -17.14
N ILE A 330 4.43 22.28 -15.88
CA ILE A 330 3.05 22.02 -15.43
C ILE A 330 2.16 23.25 -15.69
N ASN A 331 1.15 23.10 -16.54
CA ASN A 331 0.25 24.18 -16.95
C ASN A 331 -1.07 24.11 -16.17
N LYS A 332 -1.16 24.92 -15.10
CA LYS A 332 -2.36 25.00 -14.24
C LYS A 332 -3.51 25.80 -14.86
N THR A 333 -3.27 26.52 -15.96
CA THR A 333 -4.25 27.42 -16.57
C THR A 333 -5.10 26.69 -17.60
N THR A 334 -4.46 25.98 -18.53
CA THR A 334 -5.16 25.22 -19.59
C THR A 334 -5.03 23.72 -19.43
N GLY A 335 -4.28 23.24 -18.44
CA GLY A 335 -4.04 21.82 -18.21
C GLY A 335 -2.84 21.28 -18.99
N ASP A 336 -2.38 20.11 -18.57
CA ASP A 336 -1.34 19.34 -19.24
C ASP A 336 -1.98 18.31 -20.17
N THR A 337 -1.37 18.07 -21.32
CA THR A 337 -1.86 17.05 -22.27
C THR A 337 -1.68 15.62 -21.74
N LYS A 338 -0.71 15.40 -20.85
CA LYS A 338 -0.40 14.10 -20.24
C LYS A 338 -0.23 14.22 -18.74
N LEU A 339 -0.78 13.26 -18.01
CA LEU A 339 -0.68 13.18 -16.56
C LEU A 339 0.14 11.95 -16.17
N TYR A 340 1.25 12.15 -15.45
CA TYR A 340 2.21 11.12 -15.04
C TYR A 340 1.95 10.73 -13.59
N LEU A 341 1.21 9.64 -13.37
CA LEU A 341 0.84 9.21 -12.03
C LEU A 341 1.66 8.02 -11.58
N GLN A 342 2.26 8.10 -10.40
CA GLN A 342 3.09 7.03 -9.83
C GLN A 342 2.99 7.02 -8.30
N GLY A 343 2.88 5.83 -7.71
CA GLY A 343 2.96 5.67 -6.26
C GLY A 343 4.39 5.83 -5.72
N ALA A 344 4.63 5.46 -4.47
CA ALA A 344 5.95 5.47 -3.83
C ALA A 344 6.71 6.81 -3.97
N GLY A 345 6.03 7.94 -3.78
CA GLY A 345 6.63 9.28 -3.89
C GLY A 345 6.67 9.88 -5.28
N GLY A 346 6.14 9.17 -6.28
CA GLY A 346 5.86 9.75 -7.59
C GLY A 346 4.67 10.72 -7.60
N ASN A 347 4.37 11.19 -8.80
CA ASN A 347 3.46 12.32 -9.02
C ASN A 347 1.98 11.93 -8.99
N GLY A 348 1.16 12.94 -8.74
CA GLY A 348 -0.30 12.87 -8.79
C GLY A 348 -0.86 13.75 -9.90
N ALA A 349 -2.18 13.97 -9.86
CA ALA A 349 -2.84 14.93 -10.72
C ALA A 349 -3.91 15.73 -9.97
N GLU A 350 -4.17 16.93 -10.46
CA GLU A 350 -5.20 17.83 -9.99
C GLU A 350 -6.21 18.11 -11.10
N PHE A 351 -7.50 18.19 -10.76
CA PHE A 351 -8.57 18.49 -11.70
C PHE A 351 -9.39 19.68 -11.21
N VAL A 352 -9.62 20.63 -12.10
CA VAL A 352 -10.45 21.81 -11.85
C VAL A 352 -11.60 21.80 -12.83
N ILE A 353 -12.83 21.91 -12.31
CA ILE A 353 -14.01 22.12 -13.13
C ILE A 353 -14.06 23.62 -13.48
N PRO A 354 -14.01 24.03 -14.76
CA PRO A 354 -14.04 25.44 -15.13
C PRO A 354 -15.28 26.16 -14.60
N ALA A 355 -15.15 27.45 -14.27
CA ALA A 355 -16.28 28.26 -13.80
C ALA A 355 -17.44 28.32 -14.82
N SER A 356 -17.10 28.35 -16.12
CA SER A 356 -18.09 28.28 -17.21
C SER A 356 -18.87 26.95 -17.20
N THR A 357 -18.18 25.83 -16.94
CA THR A 357 -18.80 24.52 -16.76
C THR A 357 -19.74 24.53 -15.55
N ILE A 358 -19.28 25.02 -14.39
CA ILE A 358 -20.14 25.14 -13.19
C ILE A 358 -21.39 25.98 -13.47
N GLN A 359 -21.25 27.11 -14.17
CA GLN A 359 -22.40 27.94 -14.54
C GLN A 359 -23.36 27.19 -15.47
N ALA A 360 -22.86 26.44 -16.44
CA ALA A 360 -23.69 25.60 -17.30
C ALA A 360 -24.46 24.54 -16.49
N LEU A 361 -23.82 23.89 -15.52
CA LEU A 361 -24.47 22.93 -14.62
C LEU A 361 -25.57 23.60 -13.77
N LYS A 362 -25.31 24.80 -13.23
CA LYS A 362 -26.29 25.60 -12.48
C LYS A 362 -27.49 25.98 -13.34
N ASN A 363 -27.28 26.33 -14.60
CA ASN A 363 -28.37 26.64 -15.52
C ASN A 363 -29.23 25.40 -15.79
N VAL A 364 -28.62 24.22 -15.97
CA VAL A 364 -29.36 22.96 -16.11
C VAL A 364 -30.20 22.67 -14.86
N TYR A 365 -29.66 22.91 -13.67
CA TYR A 365 -30.39 22.71 -12.42
C TYR A 365 -31.56 23.67 -12.24
N THR A 366 -31.32 24.97 -12.44
CA THR A 366 -32.29 26.04 -12.14
C THR A 366 -33.32 26.25 -13.25
N GLN A 367 -32.90 26.23 -14.51
CA GLN A 367 -33.75 26.55 -15.67
C GLN A 367 -34.44 25.31 -16.23
N ASN A 368 -33.68 24.22 -16.43
CA ASN A 368 -34.24 22.99 -16.99
C ASN A 368 -34.89 22.09 -15.94
N LYS A 369 -34.82 22.49 -14.65
CA LYS A 369 -35.30 21.71 -13.50
C LYS A 369 -34.82 20.27 -13.57
N ALA A 370 -33.53 20.05 -13.88
CA ALA A 370 -32.94 18.73 -13.95
C ALA A 370 -31.91 18.53 -12.83
N GLY A 371 -32.08 17.48 -12.03
CA GLY A 371 -31.15 17.11 -10.97
C GLY A 371 -29.95 16.33 -11.53
N ILE A 372 -28.79 16.49 -10.91
CA ILE A 372 -27.62 15.67 -11.21
C ILE A 372 -27.86 14.28 -10.61
N LEU A 373 -27.86 13.25 -11.44
CA LEU A 373 -27.98 11.86 -10.99
C LEU A 373 -26.60 11.29 -10.65
N THR A 374 -25.65 11.41 -11.58
CA THR A 374 -24.25 11.03 -11.37
C THR A 374 -23.30 12.06 -11.96
N ALA A 375 -22.14 12.23 -11.33
CA ALA A 375 -21.03 12.98 -11.91
C ALA A 375 -19.71 12.22 -11.68
N LYS A 376 -18.92 12.09 -12.75
CA LYS A 376 -17.62 11.41 -12.71
C LYS A 376 -16.58 12.12 -13.56
N ILE A 377 -15.32 12.13 -13.12
CA ILE A 377 -14.20 12.49 -13.98
C ILE A 377 -13.71 11.22 -14.66
N ARG A 378 -13.78 11.17 -15.99
CA ARG A 378 -13.27 10.05 -16.78
C ARG A 378 -11.86 10.35 -17.29
N LEU A 379 -10.96 9.40 -17.06
CA LEU A 379 -9.56 9.45 -17.48
C LEU A 379 -9.19 8.19 -18.25
N TYR A 380 -8.47 8.34 -19.36
CA TYR A 380 -7.98 7.23 -20.16
C TYR A 380 -6.46 7.10 -20.03
N SER A 381 -5.93 5.87 -20.05
CA SER A 381 -4.48 5.70 -20.20
C SER A 381 -4.02 6.15 -21.57
N ASP A 382 -2.91 6.89 -21.62
CA ASP A 382 -2.36 7.41 -22.87
C ASP A 382 -1.73 6.27 -23.67
N ALA A 383 -2.39 5.83 -24.74
CA ALA A 383 -1.96 4.67 -25.52
C ALA A 383 -0.63 4.90 -26.27
N ASN A 384 -0.26 6.16 -26.49
CA ASN A 384 0.95 6.53 -27.23
C ASN A 384 2.21 6.45 -26.36
N THR A 385 2.09 6.84 -25.09
CA THR A 385 3.18 6.95 -24.12
C THR A 385 3.22 5.75 -23.19
N TRP A 386 2.05 5.31 -22.72
CA TRP A 386 1.93 4.21 -21.77
C TRP A 386 1.77 2.86 -22.50
N LYS A 387 2.83 2.38 -23.15
CA LYS A 387 2.88 1.06 -23.81
C LYS A 387 3.36 -0.07 -22.89
N SER A 388 3.30 0.19 -21.59
CA SER A 388 3.83 -0.69 -20.56
C SER A 388 3.00 -1.98 -20.41
N VAL A 389 3.69 -3.10 -20.22
CA VAL A 389 3.09 -4.40 -19.86
C VAL A 389 2.88 -4.54 -18.34
N PHE A 390 3.33 -3.55 -17.55
CA PHE A 390 3.20 -3.60 -16.10
C PHE A 390 1.78 -3.29 -15.65
N ALA A 391 1.39 -3.88 -14.53
CA ALA A 391 0.06 -3.70 -13.96
C ALA A 391 -0.25 -2.21 -13.75
N LYS A 392 -1.34 -1.74 -14.35
CA LYS A 392 -1.85 -0.39 -14.12
C LYS A 392 -2.42 -0.27 -12.70
N PRO A 393 -2.47 0.92 -12.09
CA PRO A 393 -3.10 1.10 -10.79
C PRO A 393 -4.58 0.70 -10.86
N SER A 394 -5.05 -0.07 -9.87
CA SER A 394 -6.49 -0.34 -9.71
C SER A 394 -7.18 0.66 -8.78
N THR A 395 -6.40 1.39 -7.97
CA THR A 395 -6.90 2.30 -6.94
C THR A 395 -6.15 3.63 -6.93
N PHE A 396 -6.88 4.67 -6.55
CA PHE A 396 -6.35 6.00 -6.29
C PHE A 396 -6.95 6.55 -5.00
N THR A 397 -6.14 7.27 -4.24
CA THR A 397 -6.65 8.23 -3.25
C THR A 397 -7.25 9.39 -4.01
N VAL A 398 -8.43 9.85 -3.57
CA VAL A 398 -9.14 10.98 -4.18
C VAL A 398 -9.59 11.89 -3.04
N LEU A 399 -9.20 13.16 -3.08
CA LEU A 399 -9.51 14.16 -2.08
C LEU A 399 -9.81 15.49 -2.77
N GLN A 400 -10.54 16.38 -2.10
CA GLN A 400 -10.51 17.80 -2.45
C GLN A 400 -9.24 18.44 -1.90
N LYS A 401 -8.64 19.35 -2.66
CA LYS A 401 -7.41 20.05 -2.26
C LYS A 401 -7.56 20.75 -0.92
N ASP A 402 -6.50 20.66 -0.11
CA ASP A 402 -6.37 21.21 1.24
C ASP A 402 -7.38 20.68 2.28
N MET A 403 -8.22 19.72 1.89
CA MET A 403 -9.20 19.09 2.80
C MET A 403 -8.55 17.93 3.56
N LYS A 404 -8.75 17.92 4.88
CA LYS A 404 -8.28 16.88 5.80
C LYS A 404 -9.40 15.92 6.18
N GLN A 405 -10.14 15.46 5.17
CA GLN A 405 -11.26 14.53 5.31
C GLN A 405 -11.51 13.79 3.99
N PHE A 406 -12.26 12.69 4.05
CA PHE A 406 -12.74 12.03 2.84
C PHE A 406 -13.71 12.94 2.07
N MET A 407 -13.91 12.67 0.77
CA MET A 407 -14.91 13.36 -0.02
C MET A 407 -16.32 13.12 0.52
N ASP A 408 -17.18 14.13 0.45
CA ASP A 408 -18.59 14.05 0.86
C ASP A 408 -19.33 12.89 0.17
N ASP A 409 -18.92 12.59 -1.08
CA ASP A 409 -19.39 11.45 -1.87
C ASP A 409 -19.33 10.13 -1.10
N GLN A 410 -18.30 9.90 -0.30
CA GLN A 410 -18.14 8.63 0.41
C GLN A 410 -19.23 8.42 1.45
N THR A 411 -19.62 9.47 2.16
CA THR A 411 -20.68 9.40 3.18
C THR A 411 -22.06 9.43 2.52
N ALA A 412 -22.27 10.36 1.58
CA ALA A 412 -23.57 10.56 0.94
C ALA A 412 -24.01 9.37 0.09
N LEU A 413 -23.05 8.64 -0.51
CA LEU A 413 -23.32 7.51 -1.41
C LEU A 413 -23.03 6.15 -0.77
N ALA A 414 -22.78 6.09 0.54
CA ALA A 414 -22.42 4.85 1.24
C ALA A 414 -23.49 3.75 1.03
N GLY A 415 -24.77 4.09 1.19
CA GLY A 415 -25.90 3.16 1.00
C GLY A 415 -26.13 2.75 -0.46
N ALA A 416 -25.49 3.40 -1.42
CA ALA A 416 -25.61 3.13 -2.85
C ALA A 416 -24.45 2.28 -3.41
N GLY A 417 -23.51 1.84 -2.56
CA GLY A 417 -22.33 1.12 -3.03
C GLY A 417 -21.30 2.03 -3.68
N TYR A 418 -20.96 3.16 -3.03
CA TYR A 418 -19.96 4.11 -3.50
C TYR A 418 -18.65 3.43 -3.94
N ILE A 419 -18.30 3.61 -5.21
CA ILE A 419 -16.99 3.25 -5.75
C ILE A 419 -16.24 4.56 -6.01
N ARG A 420 -15.18 4.82 -5.24
CA ARG A 420 -14.36 6.04 -5.37
C ARG A 420 -13.76 6.17 -6.77
N VAL A 421 -13.09 5.10 -7.21
CA VAL A 421 -12.55 5.00 -8.56
C VAL A 421 -12.89 3.65 -9.15
N LYS A 422 -13.66 3.65 -10.24
CA LYS A 422 -13.92 2.45 -11.02
C LYS A 422 -12.87 2.34 -12.12
N ALA A 423 -11.94 1.42 -11.96
CA ALA A 423 -10.95 1.07 -12.98
C ALA A 423 -11.52 0.02 -13.95
N THR A 424 -11.38 0.24 -15.25
CA THR A 424 -11.92 -0.64 -16.29
C THR A 424 -10.87 -0.96 -17.35
N ASP A 425 -10.89 -2.19 -17.85
CA ASP A 425 -10.01 -2.66 -18.93
C ASP A 425 -8.51 -2.49 -18.60
N LEU A 426 -8.10 -2.76 -17.35
CA LEU A 426 -6.72 -2.58 -16.88
C LEU A 426 -5.67 -3.40 -17.66
N ASP A 427 -6.11 -4.51 -18.26
CA ASP A 427 -5.36 -5.38 -19.16
C ASP A 427 -5.26 -4.84 -20.60
N LYS A 428 -6.09 -3.87 -20.99
CA LYS A 428 -6.08 -3.23 -22.31
C LYS A 428 -5.36 -1.88 -22.31
N ASN A 429 -5.23 -1.29 -23.49
CA ASN A 429 -4.75 0.07 -23.68
C ASN A 429 -5.53 0.74 -24.83
N PRO A 430 -6.38 1.75 -24.55
CA PRO A 430 -6.52 2.42 -23.26
C PRO A 430 -7.30 1.59 -22.22
N ALA A 431 -6.83 1.62 -20.98
CA ALA A 431 -7.67 1.42 -19.81
C ALA A 431 -8.36 2.75 -19.46
N TYR A 432 -9.42 2.73 -18.66
CA TYR A 432 -10.02 3.99 -18.17
C TYR A 432 -10.45 3.93 -16.71
N TYR A 433 -10.58 5.10 -16.12
CA TYR A 433 -10.91 5.32 -14.72
C TYR A 433 -12.05 6.31 -14.62
N ASP A 434 -13.09 5.96 -13.87
CA ASP A 434 -14.16 6.87 -13.48
C ASP A 434 -14.00 7.22 -12.01
N ILE A 435 -13.70 8.49 -11.74
CA ILE A 435 -13.62 9.04 -10.38
C ILE A 435 -14.99 9.60 -10.01
N THR A 436 -15.64 9.02 -9.02
CA THR A 436 -16.99 9.42 -8.59
C THR A 436 -16.94 10.70 -7.75
N ILE A 437 -17.61 11.75 -8.24
CA ILE A 437 -17.68 13.09 -7.62
C ILE A 437 -19.11 13.67 -7.61
N THR A 438 -20.12 12.81 -7.69
CA THR A 438 -21.55 13.17 -7.73
C THR A 438 -21.96 14.13 -6.63
N GLN A 439 -21.73 13.80 -5.35
CA GLN A 439 -22.15 14.64 -4.24
C GLN A 439 -21.36 15.94 -4.20
N THR A 440 -20.06 15.89 -4.51
CA THR A 440 -19.22 17.08 -4.60
C THR A 440 -19.78 18.06 -5.64
N VAL A 441 -20.11 17.59 -6.85
CA VAL A 441 -20.68 18.46 -7.91
C VAL A 441 -22.07 18.95 -7.53
N LYS A 442 -22.93 18.11 -6.92
CA LYS A 442 -24.22 18.54 -6.38
C LYS A 442 -24.07 19.67 -5.36
N ASN A 443 -23.15 19.54 -4.41
CA ASN A 443 -22.92 20.58 -3.40
C ASN A 443 -22.48 21.91 -4.06
N ILE A 444 -21.63 21.86 -5.08
CA ILE A 444 -21.20 23.07 -5.81
C ILE A 444 -22.36 23.73 -6.58
N VAL A 445 -23.20 22.91 -7.22
CA VAL A 445 -24.27 23.39 -8.11
C VAL A 445 -25.53 23.80 -7.35
N GLU A 446 -25.92 23.03 -6.34
CA GLU A 446 -27.20 23.15 -5.64
C GLU A 446 -27.09 23.88 -4.30
N LYS A 447 -25.89 23.92 -3.69
CA LYS A 447 -25.65 24.53 -2.37
C LYS A 447 -24.55 25.60 -2.38
N ASP A 448 -24.11 26.02 -3.57
CA ASP A 448 -23.05 27.01 -3.76
C ASP A 448 -21.74 26.68 -3.00
N ALA A 449 -21.43 25.39 -2.83
CA ALA A 449 -20.18 24.98 -2.20
C ALA A 449 -18.96 25.39 -3.05
N GLU A 450 -17.81 25.57 -2.38
CA GLU A 450 -16.56 25.95 -3.03
C GLU A 450 -16.09 24.87 -4.02
N ASN A 451 -15.80 25.28 -5.26
CA ASN A 451 -15.25 24.41 -6.31
C ASN A 451 -13.75 24.16 -6.10
N LYS A 452 -13.42 23.43 -5.03
CA LYS A 452 -12.04 23.03 -4.73
C LYS A 452 -11.56 22.00 -5.76
N PRO A 453 -10.29 22.09 -6.21
CA PRO A 453 -9.72 21.10 -7.11
C PRO A 453 -9.76 19.68 -6.53
N ILE A 454 -9.95 18.69 -7.39
CA ILE A 454 -9.88 17.27 -7.04
C ILE A 454 -8.44 16.79 -7.22
N VAL A 455 -7.85 16.22 -6.17
CA VAL A 455 -6.49 15.68 -6.15
C VAL A 455 -6.58 14.16 -6.21
N ILE A 456 -5.83 13.54 -7.13
CA ILE A 456 -5.65 12.09 -7.17
C ILE A 456 -4.19 11.69 -7.04
N ASN A 457 -3.96 10.59 -6.33
CA ASN A 457 -2.65 9.93 -6.27
C ASN A 457 -2.81 8.41 -6.30
N VAL A 458 -1.87 7.71 -6.95
CA VAL A 458 -1.83 6.25 -7.01
C VAL A 458 -1.59 5.66 -5.62
N GLY A 459 -2.44 4.72 -5.24
CA GLY A 459 -2.53 4.13 -3.89
C GLY A 459 -3.96 4.16 -3.40
N ASP A 460 -4.22 3.63 -2.21
CA ASP A 460 -5.55 3.58 -1.61
C ASP A 460 -5.50 4.09 -0.16
N PHE A 461 -6.66 4.41 0.41
CA PHE A 461 -6.79 4.57 1.86
C PHE A 461 -6.75 3.20 2.52
N THR A 462 -5.97 3.07 3.59
CA THR A 462 -5.85 1.79 4.30
C THR A 462 -7.03 1.59 5.23
N ALA A 463 -7.50 0.35 5.32
CA ALA A 463 -8.56 -0.07 6.22
C ALA A 463 -8.04 -0.89 7.40
N ASN A 464 -8.79 -0.87 8.49
CA ASN A 464 -8.63 -1.85 9.55
C ASN A 464 -8.99 -3.24 8.99
N SER A 465 -8.10 -4.22 9.17
CA SER A 465 -8.26 -5.54 8.55
C SER A 465 -9.38 -6.39 9.14
N GLN A 466 -9.88 -6.07 10.33
CA GLN A 466 -10.97 -6.78 10.99
C GLN A 466 -12.35 -6.21 10.65
N THR A 467 -12.46 -4.88 10.57
CA THR A 467 -13.74 -4.18 10.40
C THR A 467 -13.97 -3.68 8.97
N GLY A 468 -12.91 -3.58 8.15
CA GLY A 468 -12.96 -2.97 6.82
C GLY A 468 -13.10 -1.44 6.84
N ALA A 469 -13.22 -0.81 8.01
CA ALA A 469 -13.33 0.64 8.14
C ALA A 469 -12.02 1.33 7.77
N LEU A 470 -12.09 2.42 7.00
CA LEU A 470 -10.91 3.22 6.66
C LEU A 470 -10.30 3.87 7.90
N LEU A 471 -8.97 3.84 8.01
CA LEU A 471 -8.24 4.37 9.17
C LEU A 471 -8.17 5.91 9.21
N GLY A 472 -8.44 6.57 8.09
CA GLY A 472 -8.47 8.03 7.96
C GLY A 472 -7.88 8.51 6.63
N TRP A 473 -8.12 9.79 6.30
CA TRP A 473 -7.72 10.39 5.02
C TRP A 473 -6.19 10.43 4.81
N ASN A 474 -5.42 10.41 5.89
CA ASN A 474 -3.96 10.48 5.86
C ASN A 474 -3.27 9.10 5.94
N TYR A 475 -4.05 8.03 6.12
CA TYR A 475 -3.54 6.65 6.15
C TYR A 475 -3.70 6.03 4.76
N THR A 476 -2.60 5.91 4.03
CA THR A 476 -2.63 5.52 2.61
C THR A 476 -1.55 4.49 2.29
N SER A 477 -1.82 3.66 1.29
CA SER A 477 -0.84 2.72 0.73
C SER A 477 0.15 3.34 -0.25
N ARG A 478 0.08 4.66 -0.45
CA ARG A 478 0.90 5.39 -1.45
C ARG A 478 2.39 5.12 -1.26
N ALA A 479 2.87 5.03 -0.03
CA ALA A 479 4.31 4.82 0.25
C ALA A 479 4.84 3.45 -0.23
N TYR A 480 3.98 2.47 -0.46
CA TYR A 480 4.36 1.10 -0.85
C TYR A 480 3.54 0.56 -2.04
N THR A 481 2.89 1.46 -2.80
CA THR A 481 2.22 1.13 -4.06
C THR A 481 3.19 1.39 -5.22
N PRO A 482 3.68 0.35 -5.93
CA PRO A 482 4.69 0.52 -6.97
C PRO A 482 4.10 0.88 -8.36
N ASN A 483 2.77 0.82 -8.49
CA ASN A 483 2.05 1.05 -9.72
C ASN A 483 2.21 2.48 -10.25
N ARG A 484 2.07 2.61 -11.56
CA ARG A 484 2.15 3.88 -12.28
C ARG A 484 1.41 3.80 -13.61
N VAL A 485 1.04 4.95 -14.16
CA VAL A 485 0.31 5.08 -15.42
C VAL A 485 0.48 6.49 -15.97
N VAL A 486 0.54 6.63 -17.29
CA VAL A 486 0.33 7.93 -17.96
C VAL A 486 -1.11 8.00 -18.43
N LEU A 487 -1.81 9.06 -18.05
CA LEU A 487 -3.18 9.33 -18.46
C LEU A 487 -3.21 10.49 -19.47
N VAL A 488 -4.23 10.49 -20.33
CA VAL A 488 -4.52 11.64 -21.18
C VAL A 488 -5.12 12.74 -20.28
N GLY A 489 -4.51 13.92 -20.30
CA GLY A 489 -4.96 15.09 -19.54
C GLY A 489 -5.90 15.98 -20.36
N THR A 490 -5.71 17.31 -20.26
CA THR A 490 -6.42 18.28 -21.08
C THR A 490 -5.75 18.40 -22.45
N ASP A 491 -5.92 17.38 -23.29
CA ASP A 491 -5.38 17.34 -24.66
C ASP A 491 -6.45 17.81 -25.68
N PRO A 492 -6.31 19.01 -26.27
CA PRO A 492 -7.26 19.51 -27.26
C PRO A 492 -7.26 18.70 -28.56
N ALA A 493 -6.17 17.97 -28.87
CA ALA A 493 -6.08 17.12 -30.05
C ALA A 493 -6.78 15.76 -29.85
N ASN A 494 -7.01 15.34 -28.60
CA ASN A 494 -7.62 14.06 -28.26
C ASN A 494 -9.05 14.23 -27.73
N THR A 495 -9.98 14.60 -28.61
CA THR A 495 -11.35 14.97 -28.24
C THR A 495 -12.20 13.84 -27.63
N THR A 496 -11.79 12.58 -27.81
CA THR A 496 -12.54 11.40 -27.35
C THR A 496 -12.00 10.79 -26.05
N GLN A 497 -10.72 10.99 -25.73
CA GLN A 497 -10.08 10.38 -24.56
C GLN A 497 -9.44 11.40 -23.60
N LYS A 498 -9.49 12.70 -23.90
CA LYS A 498 -9.09 13.74 -22.95
C LYS A 498 -9.86 13.62 -21.62
N ALA A 499 -9.27 14.14 -20.55
CA ALA A 499 -9.93 14.20 -19.26
C ALA A 499 -11.26 14.98 -19.38
N GLN A 500 -12.35 14.37 -18.92
CA GLN A 500 -13.70 14.94 -19.05
C GLN A 500 -14.53 14.71 -17.79
N LEU A 501 -15.34 15.72 -17.45
CA LEU A 501 -16.44 15.57 -16.52
C LEU A 501 -17.64 14.99 -17.27
N LYS A 502 -18.13 13.85 -16.81
CA LYS A 502 -19.34 13.21 -17.33
C LYS A 502 -20.46 13.32 -16.32
N VAL A 503 -21.58 13.89 -16.73
CA VAL A 503 -22.75 14.13 -15.87
C VAL A 503 -23.98 13.48 -16.49
N ILE A 504 -24.70 12.69 -15.71
CA ILE A 504 -26.02 12.17 -16.09
C ILE A 504 -27.06 12.98 -15.34
N TYR A 505 -28.06 13.49 -16.06
CA TYR A 505 -29.17 14.24 -15.49
C TYR A 505 -30.45 13.40 -15.45
N THR A 506 -31.30 13.73 -14.49
CA THR A 506 -32.72 13.33 -14.51
C THR A 506 -33.59 14.57 -14.43
N LYS A 507 -34.72 14.59 -15.13
CA LYS A 507 -35.72 15.65 -14.94
C LYS A 507 -36.26 15.55 -13.52
N LYS A 508 -36.42 16.70 -12.84
CA LYS A 508 -37.15 16.79 -11.58
C LYS A 508 -38.64 16.55 -11.82
#